data_AF-I0L323-F1
#
_entry.id   AF-I0L323-F1
#
_cell.length_a   1.000
_cell.length_b   1.000
_cell.length_c   1.000
_cell.angle_alpha   90.00
_cell.angle_beta   90.00
_cell.angle_gamma   90.00
#
_symmetry.space_group_name_H-M   'P 1'
#
loop_
_entity.id
_entity.type
_entity.pdbx_description
1 polymer ?
#
loop_
_entity_poly.entity_id
_entity_poly.type
_entity_poly.pdbx_seq_one_letter_code
_entity_poly.pdbx_strand_id
1 'polypeptide(L)' 'MQFGGDRALWLRVTSVCDKPTYHGWVWLTGYSIDLATGRALTRREVFVEIAGLQNQRPRTDSAPPCDKAESTTRRRGV' A
#
# COMPACT_ATOMS: atom_id res chain seq x y z
N MET A 1 1.23 0.28 23.42
CA MET A 1 2.11 0.83 22.37
C MET A 1 1.23 1.45 21.31
N GLN A 2 1.52 2.67 20.86
CA GLN A 2 0.83 3.34 19.76
C GLN A 2 1.82 3.47 18.60
N PHE A 3 1.38 3.11 17.40
CA PHE A 3 2.19 3.21 16.17
C PHE A 3 1.83 4.52 15.47
N GLY A 4 2.80 5.40 15.26
CA GLY A 4 2.57 6.71 14.64
C GLY A 4 3.87 7.48 14.43
N GLY A 5 3.89 8.39 13.44
CA GLY A 5 5.06 9.19 13.10
C GLY A 5 6.28 8.35 12.70
N ASP A 6 7.42 8.62 13.32
CA ASP A 6 8.70 7.92 13.09
C ASP A 6 8.64 6.42 13.46
N ARG A 7 7.62 6.00 14.23
CA ARG A 7 7.38 4.59 14.62
C ARG A 7 6.24 3.94 13.83
N ALA A 8 6.00 4.40 12.61
CA ALA A 8 5.00 3.81 11.74
C ALA A 8 5.30 2.31 11.51
N LEU A 9 4.30 1.46 11.71
CA LEU A 9 4.38 0.03 11.45
C LEU A 9 3.84 -0.27 10.04
N TRP A 10 4.64 -0.98 9.25
CA TRP A 10 4.23 -1.47 7.95
C TRP A 10 3.65 -2.86 8.11
N LEU A 11 2.37 -3.00 7.80
CA LEU A 11 1.65 -4.26 7.96
C LEU A 11 1.02 -4.66 6.62
N ARG A 12 1.38 -5.85 6.14
CA ARG A 12 0.64 -6.50 5.05
C ARG A 12 -0.53 -7.25 5.64
N VAL A 13 -1.72 -6.68 5.49
CA VAL A 13 -2.97 -7.24 5.99
C VAL A 13 -3.32 -8.51 5.23
N THR A 14 -3.68 -9.57 5.94
CA THR A 14 -4.15 -10.84 5.37
C THR A 14 -5.58 -11.17 5.79
N SER A 15 -6.02 -10.67 6.95
CA SER A 15 -7.39 -10.81 7.43
C SER A 15 -7.82 -9.58 8.20
N VAL A 16 -9.08 -9.22 8.05
CA VAL A 16 -9.78 -8.22 8.86
C VAL A 16 -10.78 -9.00 9.72
N CYS A 17 -10.76 -8.77 11.03
CA CYS A 17 -11.68 -9.44 11.96
C CYS A 17 -12.88 -8.54 12.22
N ASP A 18 -14.10 -9.03 11.93
CA ASP A 18 -15.37 -8.34 12.16
C ASP A 18 -15.81 -8.30 13.63
N LYS A 19 -14.89 -8.52 14.58
CA LYS A 19 -15.21 -8.47 16.01
C LYS A 19 -15.79 -7.08 16.33
N PRO A 20 -16.94 -6.99 17.03
CA PRO A 20 -17.53 -5.72 17.38
C PRO A 20 -16.53 -4.98 18.28
N THR A 21 -15.95 -3.93 17.73
CA THR A 21 -15.10 -3.03 18.48
C THR A 21 -15.64 -1.61 18.37
N TYR A 22 -15.09 -0.69 19.16
CA TYR A 22 -15.52 0.71 19.17
C TYR A 22 -15.63 1.26 17.74
N HIS A 23 -16.60 2.15 17.50
CA HIS A 23 -16.84 2.72 16.18
C HIS A 23 -15.55 3.30 15.58
N GLY A 24 -15.24 2.90 14.35
CA GLY A 24 -14.03 3.34 13.64
C GLY A 24 -12.77 2.55 13.98
N TRP A 25 -12.83 1.56 14.87
CA TRP A 25 -11.72 0.67 15.17
C TRP A 25 -11.92 -0.72 14.59
N VAL A 26 -10.82 -1.36 14.21
CA VAL A 26 -10.83 -2.69 13.62
C VAL A 26 -9.62 -3.50 14.08
N TRP A 27 -9.82 -4.81 14.15
CA TRP A 27 -8.74 -5.78 14.35
C TRP A 27 -8.19 -6.22 12.99
N LEU A 28 -6.90 -5.98 12.78
CA LEU A 28 -6.19 -6.42 11.59
C LEU A 28 -5.20 -7.53 11.95
N THR A 29 -5.24 -8.62 11.19
CA THR A 29 -4.20 -9.64 11.22
C THR A 29 -3.37 -9.55 9.95
N GLY A 30 -2.05 -9.54 10.10
CA GLY A 30 -1.14 -9.44 8.97
C GLY A 30 0.30 -9.78 9.33
N TYR A 31 1.21 -9.54 8.40
CA TYR A 31 2.64 -9.69 8.61
C TYR A 31 3.31 -8.32 8.66
N SER A 32 4.16 -8.08 9.67
CA SER A 32 4.97 -6.87 9.69
C SER A 32 6.01 -6.93 8.57
N ILE A 33 6.13 -5.86 7.81
CA ILE A 33 7.06 -5.77 6.67
C ILE A 33 8.30 -4.99 7.09
N ASP A 34 9.47 -5.54 6.77
CA ASP A 34 10.71 -4.79 6.82
C ASP A 34 10.80 -3.88 5.59
N LEU A 35 10.90 -2.56 5.79
CA LEU A 35 10.97 -1.58 4.70
C LEU A 35 12.24 -1.71 3.85
N ALA A 36 13.36 -2.13 4.45
CA ALA A 36 14.64 -2.20 3.74
C ALA A 36 14.69 -3.39 2.77
N THR A 37 14.09 -4.51 3.15
CA THR A 37 14.13 -5.77 2.40
C THR A 37 12.80 -6.16 1.75
N GLY A 38 11.69 -5.52 2.14
CA GLY A 38 10.34 -5.86 1.72
C GLY A 38 9.83 -7.20 2.24
N ARG A 39 10.55 -7.83 3.18
CA ARG A 39 10.24 -9.19 3.65
C ARG A 39 9.17 -9.17 4.74
N ALA A 40 8.29 -10.18 4.71
CA ALA A 40 7.38 -10.47 5.80
C ALA A 40 8.17 -11.04 6.98
N LEU A 41 8.14 -10.35 8.12
CA LEU A 41 8.88 -10.75 9.32
C LEU A 41 8.05 -11.70 10.18
N THR A 42 7.09 -11.16 10.93
CA THR A 42 6.28 -11.93 11.88
C THR A 42 4.81 -11.61 11.73
N ARG A 43 3.96 -12.60 12.03
CA ARG A 43 2.51 -12.43 12.07
C ARG A 43 2.14 -11.60 13.29
N ARG A 44 1.38 -10.52 13.07
CA ARG A 44 0.88 -9.64 14.12
C ARG A 44 -0.62 -9.45 13.97
N GLU A 45 -1.29 -9.41 15.11
CA GLU A 45 -2.65 -8.94 15.24
C GLU A 45 -2.61 -7.57 15.94
N VAL A 46 -3.22 -6.56 15.31
CA VAL A 46 -3.18 -5.18 15.79
C VAL A 46 -4.58 -4.59 15.84
N PHE A 47 -4.84 -3.81 16.88
CA PHE A 47 -6.07 -3.06 17.05
C PHE A 47 -5.82 -1.61 16.67
N VAL A 48 -6.48 -1.13 15.62
CA VAL A 48 -6.17 0.15 14.98
C VAL A 48 -7.44 0.91 14.61
N GLU A 49 -7.32 2.23 14.61
CA GLU A 49 -8.37 3.12 14.12
C GLU A 49 -8.27 3.24 12.59
N ILE A 50 -9.39 3.04 11.89
CA ILE A 50 -9.48 3.08 10.43
C ILE A 50 -9.06 4.46 9.90
N ALA A 51 -9.39 5.53 10.61
CA ALA A 51 -9.03 6.90 10.23
C ALA A 51 -7.51 7.15 10.22
N GLY A 52 -6.74 6.36 10.98
CA GLY A 52 -5.28 6.44 11.02
C GLY A 52 -4.55 5.56 10.00
N LEU A 53 -5.28 4.72 9.24
CA LEU A 53 -4.68 3.81 8.28
C LEU A 53 -4.31 4.53 6.98
N GLN A 54 -3.03 4.42 6.60
CA GLN A 54 -2.52 4.94 5.34
C GLN A 54 -2.32 3.79 4.35
N ASN A 55 -3.13 3.74 3.30
CA ASN A 55 -3.01 2.75 2.24
C ASN A 55 -1.78 3.06 1.39
N GLN A 56 -0.81 2.15 1.45
CA GLN A 56 0.37 2.22 0.60
C GLN A 56 -0.04 1.77 -0.79
N ARG A 57 -0.25 2.75 -1.67
CA ARG A 57 -0.45 2.46 -3.09
C ARG A 57 0.75 1.65 -3.56
N PRO A 58 0.56 0.56 -4.31
CA PRO A 58 1.69 -0.08 -4.97
C PRO A 58 2.42 1.04 -5.70
N ARG A 59 3.73 1.19 -5.44
CA ARG A 59 4.57 2.02 -6.30
C ARG A 59 4.38 1.42 -7.67
N THR A 60 3.54 2.07 -8.49
CA THR A 60 3.53 1.83 -9.91
C THR A 60 4.93 2.26 -10.27
N ASP A 61 5.82 1.27 -10.42
CA ASP A 61 7.13 1.49 -10.98
C ASP A 61 6.90 2.37 -12.19
N SER A 62 7.53 3.55 -12.14
CA SER A 62 7.28 4.68 -13.00
C SER A 62 7.04 4.12 -14.39
N ALA A 63 5.81 4.22 -14.90
CA ALA A 63 5.58 3.92 -16.30
C ALA A 63 6.64 4.78 -17.03
N PRO A 64 7.56 4.17 -17.81
CA PRO A 64 8.40 4.99 -18.66
C PRO A 64 7.43 5.88 -19.45
N PRO A 65 7.71 7.19 -19.65
CA PRO A 65 6.91 7.96 -20.59
C PRO A 65 6.92 7.13 -21.86
N CYS A 66 5.75 6.57 -22.20
CA CYS A 66 5.57 5.81 -23.42
C CYS A 66 6.16 6.67 -24.51
N ASP A 67 7.27 6.20 -25.05
CA ASP A 67 7.99 6.79 -26.14
C ASP A 67 6.92 7.07 -27.19
N LYS A 68 6.57 8.35 -27.38
CA LYS A 68 5.67 8.80 -28.43
C LYS A 68 6.46 8.64 -29.72
N ALA A 69 6.70 7.39 -30.11
CA ALA A 69 7.32 6.97 -31.33
C ALA A 69 6.44 7.51 -32.46
N GLU A 70 6.83 8.70 -32.90
CA GLU A 70 6.87 9.15 -34.26
C GLU A 70 6.69 7.97 -35.22
N SER A 71 5.46 7.82 -35.73
CA SER A 71 5.15 6.87 -36.79
C SER A 71 4.06 7.46 -37.65
N THR A 72 4.54 8.25 -38.62
CA THR A 72 4.13 8.17 -40.01
C THR A 72 2.66 8.44 -40.29
N THR A 73 2.28 9.73 -40.30
CA THR A 73 1.25 10.17 -41.25
C THR A 73 1.91 10.49 -42.58
N ARG A 74 1.96 9.45 -43.40
CA ARG A 74 2.07 9.51 -44.85
C ARG A 74 0.85 10.28 -45.39
N ARG A 75 1.01 11.56 -45.77
CA ARG A 75 0.11 12.30 -46.68
C ARG A 75 0.99 13.25 -47.48
N ARG A 76 1.49 12.90 -48.67
CA ARG A 76 0.79 12.89 -49.97
C ARG A 76 -0.05 14.16 -50.19
N GLY A 77 0.50 15.09 -50.97
CA GLY A 77 -0.25 16.09 -51.75
C GLY A 77 0.12 17.56 -51.48
N VAL A 78 1.05 18.11 -52.27
CA VAL A 78 0.77 19.15 -53.28
C VAL A 78 1.93 19.21 -54.27
#